data_AF-A0A0D3CSQ0-F1
#
_entry.id   AF-A0A0D3CSQ0-F1
#
_cell.length_a   1.000
_cell.length_b   1.000
_cell.length_c   1.000
_cell.angle_alpha   90.00
_cell.angle_beta   90.00
_cell.angle_gamma   90.00
#
_symmetry.space_group_name_H-M   'P 1'
#
loop_
_entity.id
_entity.type
_entity.pdbx_description
1 polymer ?
#
loop_
_entity_poly.entity_id
_entity_poly.type
_entity_poly.pdbx_seq_one_letter_code
_entity_poly.pdbx_strand_id
1 'polypeptide(L)'
;MATEDVNEEALAAAEVTEKQPHKLERKWCFWFDNQSKQEQGAAWGASLRKACTFDTVEDFWGLHETIFIPSKLTPNAEIHMFKAGVEPKWEDPECANGGKWTYVVANSRKQALDKAWLETLMALIGEQFDEADEICGLVASVRQKQDKLSLWTRTKSNEAVLM
;
A
#
# COMPACT_ATOMS: atom_id res chain seq x y z
N MET A 1 -64.67 -4.38 -15.06
CA MET A 1 -64.60 -3.48 -16.24
C MET A 1 -64.35 -2.09 -15.67
N ALA A 2 -63.14 -1.53 -15.67
CA ALA A 2 -62.05 -1.63 -16.62
C ALA A 2 -60.69 -1.97 -15.96
N THR A 3 -59.79 -2.47 -16.80
CA THR A 3 -58.39 -2.85 -16.60
C THR A 3 -57.44 -1.65 -16.62
N GLU A 4 -56.26 -1.85 -16.01
CA GLU A 4 -54.91 -1.40 -16.40
C GLU A 4 -54.65 0.08 -16.72
N ASP A 5 -53.70 0.71 -16.01
CA ASP A 5 -52.38 0.97 -16.58
C ASP A 5 -51.45 1.69 -15.57
N VAL A 6 -50.44 0.93 -15.13
CA VAL A 6 -49.01 1.27 -15.00
C VAL A 6 -48.64 2.71 -14.59
N ASN A 7 -48.00 2.84 -13.43
CA ASN A 7 -46.81 3.71 -13.32
C ASN A 7 -45.66 2.91 -12.69
N GLU A 8 -45.25 1.90 -13.44
CA GLU A 8 -44.04 1.10 -13.27
C GLU A 8 -42.80 1.82 -13.87
N GLU A 9 -42.98 3.03 -14.42
CA GLU A 9 -41.91 3.89 -14.96
C GLU A 9 -41.15 4.67 -13.87
N ALA A 10 -41.67 4.77 -12.65
CA ALA A 10 -40.96 5.41 -11.54
C ALA A 10 -39.78 4.57 -10.99
N LEU A 11 -39.64 3.30 -11.40
CA LEU A 11 -38.55 2.41 -10.94
C LEU A 11 -37.41 2.24 -11.97
N ALA A 12 -37.51 2.83 -13.16
CA ALA A 12 -36.58 2.57 -14.28
C ALA A 12 -35.63 3.75 -14.59
N ALA A 13 -35.45 4.70 -13.67
CA ALA A 13 -34.57 5.86 -13.87
C ALA A 13 -33.51 6.03 -12.77
N ALA A 14 -33.12 4.94 -12.08
CA ALA A 14 -31.78 4.89 -11.53
C ALA A 14 -30.84 4.65 -12.72
N GLU A 15 -30.47 5.73 -13.41
CA GLU A 15 -29.35 5.73 -14.33
C GLU A 15 -28.19 5.01 -13.63
N VAL A 16 -27.81 3.84 -14.13
CA VAL A 16 -26.51 3.24 -13.83
C VAL A 16 -25.52 4.16 -14.52
N THR A 17 -25.24 5.29 -13.88
CA THR A 17 -24.06 6.08 -14.17
C THR A 17 -22.92 5.10 -13.93
N GLU A 18 -22.27 4.64 -15.00
CA GLU A 18 -20.99 3.96 -14.87
C GLU A 18 -20.07 4.92 -14.11
N LYS A 19 -19.96 4.71 -12.79
CA LYS A 19 -19.13 5.54 -11.94
C LYS A 19 -17.71 5.36 -12.44
N GLN A 20 -17.18 6.39 -13.11
CA GLN A 20 -15.80 6.36 -13.53
C GLN A 20 -14.92 6.20 -12.27
N PRO A 21 -13.93 5.29 -12.30
CA PRO A 21 -13.11 5.03 -11.14
C PRO A 21 -12.27 6.26 -10.80
N HIS A 22 -12.04 6.48 -9.50
CA HIS A 22 -11.30 7.63 -9.02
C HIS A 22 -9.81 7.40 -9.26
N LYS A 23 -9.24 8.15 -10.20
CA LYS A 23 -7.81 8.05 -10.54
C LYS A 23 -6.93 8.61 -9.42
N LEU A 24 -5.86 7.89 -9.13
CA LEU A 24 -4.81 8.34 -8.23
C LEU A 24 -3.84 9.26 -8.98
N GLU A 25 -3.23 10.20 -8.26
CA GLU A 25 -2.17 11.07 -8.79
C GLU A 25 -0.98 10.24 -9.30
N ARG A 26 -0.64 9.17 -8.57
CA ARG A 26 0.49 8.28 -8.87
C ARG A 26 0.03 6.83 -8.96
N LYS A 27 0.73 6.07 -9.80
CA LYS A 27 0.59 4.62 -9.86
C LYS A 27 1.39 3.98 -8.75
N TRP A 28 0.81 2.99 -8.10
CA TRP A 28 1.42 2.28 -6.98
C TRP A 28 1.52 0.79 -7.28
N CYS A 29 2.49 0.14 -6.64
CA CYS A 29 2.76 -1.27 -6.83
C CYS A 29 2.92 -1.97 -5.49
N PHE A 30 2.14 -3.03 -5.29
CA PHE A 30 2.36 -3.94 -4.17
C PHE A 30 3.42 -4.98 -4.50
N TRP A 31 4.24 -5.27 -3.51
CA TRP A 31 5.22 -6.34 -3.50
C TRP A 31 5.06 -7.17 -2.24
N PHE A 32 5.47 -8.43 -2.32
CA PHE A 32 5.45 -9.35 -1.20
C PHE A 32 6.79 -10.06 -1.09
N ASP A 33 7.30 -10.17 0.13
CA ASP A 33 8.52 -10.92 0.42
C ASP A 33 8.25 -11.91 1.56
N ASN A 34 8.60 -13.18 1.35
CA ASN A 34 8.51 -14.20 2.38
C ASN A 34 9.90 -14.71 2.77
N GLN A 35 10.47 -14.06 3.78
CA GLN A 35 11.82 -14.36 4.27
C GLN A 35 11.88 -15.67 5.08
N SER A 36 10.74 -16.32 5.36
CA SER A 36 10.73 -17.62 6.06
C SER A 36 11.27 -18.78 5.22
N LYS A 37 11.28 -18.64 3.89
CA LYS A 37 11.74 -19.66 2.94
C LYS A 37 13.03 -19.29 2.22
N GLN A 38 13.76 -18.30 2.72
CA GLN A 38 14.99 -17.87 2.07
C GLN A 38 16.04 -18.98 2.18
N GLU A 39 16.51 -19.47 1.03
CA GLU A 39 17.57 -20.47 0.96
C GLU A 39 18.88 -19.89 1.50
N GLN A 40 19.67 -20.70 2.23
CA GLN A 40 20.96 -20.27 2.75
C GLN A 40 21.89 -19.86 1.60
N GLY A 41 22.37 -18.61 1.63
CA GLY A 41 23.25 -18.04 0.61
C GLY A 41 22.52 -17.35 -0.55
N ALA A 42 21.19 -17.30 -0.57
CA ALA A 42 20.45 -16.54 -1.57
C ALA A 42 20.68 -15.03 -1.41
N ALA A 43 20.85 -14.33 -2.55
CA ALA A 43 20.94 -12.88 -2.58
C ALA A 43 19.71 -12.22 -1.93
N TRP A 44 19.91 -11.09 -1.26
CA TRP A 44 18.81 -10.33 -0.67
C TRP A 44 17.79 -9.92 -1.75
N GLY A 45 16.50 -10.05 -1.45
CA GLY A 45 15.43 -9.79 -2.41
C GLY A 45 15.13 -10.95 -3.38
N ALA A 46 15.80 -12.12 -3.28
CA ALA A 46 15.50 -13.28 -4.13
C ALA A 46 14.07 -13.82 -3.96
N SER A 47 13.44 -13.58 -2.80
CA SER A 47 12.06 -13.97 -2.48
C SER A 47 11.04 -12.83 -2.68
N LEU A 48 11.50 -11.63 -3.02
CA LEU A 48 10.64 -10.48 -3.30
C LEU A 48 9.91 -10.69 -4.64
N ARG A 49 8.60 -10.53 -4.63
CA ARG A 49 7.74 -10.71 -5.81
C ARG A 49 6.84 -9.50 -5.99
N LYS A 50 6.80 -8.98 -7.22
CA LYS A 50 5.82 -7.98 -7.63
C LYS A 50 4.44 -8.66 -7.64
N ALA A 51 3.47 -8.07 -6.95
CA ALA A 51 2.12 -8.63 -6.89
C ALA A 51 1.20 -7.98 -7.93
N CYS A 52 0.97 -6.67 -7.81
CA CYS A 52 0.08 -5.93 -8.70
C CYS A 52 0.44 -4.45 -8.75
N THR A 53 0.06 -3.78 -9.83
CA THR A 53 0.17 -2.33 -10.00
C THR A 53 -1.23 -1.78 -10.22
N PHE A 54 -1.56 -0.68 -9.55
CA PHE A 54 -2.88 -0.06 -9.59
C PHE A 54 -2.77 1.46 -9.72
N ASP A 55 -3.82 2.09 -10.22
CA ASP A 55 -3.89 3.54 -10.44
C ASP A 55 -5.27 4.16 -10.11
N THR A 56 -6.13 3.41 -9.40
CA THR A 56 -7.44 3.87 -8.95
C THR A 56 -7.67 3.58 -7.47
N VAL A 57 -8.57 4.36 -6.85
CA VAL A 57 -9.00 4.15 -5.45
C VAL A 57 -9.76 2.84 -5.30
N GLU A 58 -10.56 2.46 -6.30
CA GLU A 58 -11.34 1.22 -6.30
C GLU A 58 -10.42 -0.01 -6.32
N ASP A 59 -9.40 -0.01 -7.18
CA ASP A 59 -8.41 -1.09 -7.20
C ASP A 59 -7.67 -1.17 -5.86
N PHE A 60 -7.30 -0.02 -5.28
CA PHE A 60 -6.65 0.02 -3.98
C PHE A 60 -7.47 -0.69 -2.90
N TRP A 61 -8.76 -0.34 -2.76
CA TRP A 61 -9.62 -0.95 -1.74
C TRP A 61 -9.87 -2.43 -2.00
N GLY A 62 -10.12 -2.82 -3.26
CA GLY A 62 -10.29 -4.21 -3.64
C GLY A 62 -9.07 -5.08 -3.30
N LEU A 63 -7.86 -4.55 -3.52
CA LEU A 63 -6.60 -5.21 -3.20
C LEU A 63 -6.33 -5.27 -1.69
N HIS A 64 -6.55 -4.16 -0.97
CA HIS A 64 -6.27 -4.07 0.46
C HIS A 64 -7.17 -5.01 1.28
N GLU A 65 -8.47 -5.04 1.00
CA GLU A 65 -9.43 -5.88 1.75
C GLU A 65 -9.15 -7.39 1.56
N THR A 66 -8.62 -7.76 0.40
CA THR A 66 -8.49 -9.16 0.00
C THR A 66 -7.11 -9.74 0.31
N ILE A 67 -6.02 -8.99 0.08
CA ILE A 67 -4.67 -9.57 -0.02
C ILE A 67 -3.66 -8.94 0.94
N PHE A 68 -3.73 -7.62 1.19
CA PHE A 68 -2.61 -6.87 1.79
C PHE A 68 -2.87 -6.39 3.22
N ILE A 69 -3.30 -7.30 4.10
CA ILE A 69 -3.47 -7.04 5.54
C ILE A 69 -2.30 -7.66 6.32
N PRO A 70 -1.40 -6.86 6.93
CA PRO A 70 -0.21 -7.36 7.60
C PRO A 70 -0.47 -8.46 8.64
N SER A 71 -1.52 -8.34 9.46
CA SER A 71 -1.82 -9.33 10.51
C SER A 71 -2.19 -10.73 10.01
N LYS A 72 -2.57 -10.86 8.71
CA LYS A 72 -2.88 -12.13 8.05
C LYS A 72 -1.63 -12.83 7.49
N LEU A 73 -0.48 -12.17 7.50
CA LEU A 73 0.76 -12.74 6.97
C LEU A 73 1.38 -13.76 7.91
N THR A 74 2.17 -14.67 7.33
CA THR A 74 3.04 -15.55 8.09
C THR A 74 4.18 -14.78 8.75
N PRO A 75 4.68 -15.22 9.92
CA PRO A 75 5.87 -14.60 10.53
C PRO A 75 7.06 -14.53 9.56
N ASN A 76 7.81 -13.43 9.62
CA ASN A 76 8.93 -13.11 8.72
C ASN A 76 8.52 -12.84 7.25
N ALA A 77 7.25 -12.50 7.01
CA ALA A 77 6.83 -11.93 5.74
C ALA A 77 6.78 -10.40 5.79
N GLU A 78 6.84 -9.79 4.62
CA GLU A 78 6.74 -8.35 4.40
C GLU A 78 5.78 -8.06 3.25
N ILE A 79 5.00 -6.99 3.40
CA ILE A 79 4.28 -6.36 2.30
C ILE A 79 4.89 -4.99 2.07
N HIS A 80 5.06 -4.63 0.80
CA HIS A 80 5.59 -3.35 0.38
C HIS A 80 4.59 -2.68 -0.56
N MET A 81 4.38 -1.38 -0.44
CA MET A 81 3.73 -0.56 -1.46
C MET A 81 4.70 0.53 -1.90
N PHE A 82 5.12 0.52 -3.16
CA PHE A 82 6.09 1.47 -3.71
C PHE A 82 5.52 2.13 -4.95
N LYS A 83 6.02 3.33 -5.28
CA LYS A 83 5.70 4.00 -6.54
C LYS A 83 5.97 3.05 -7.70
N ALA A 84 5.10 3.07 -8.72
CA ALA A 84 5.28 2.20 -9.88
C ALA A 84 6.61 2.51 -10.59
N GLY A 85 7.39 1.46 -10.86
CA GLY A 85 8.73 1.59 -11.44
C GLY A 85 9.86 1.65 -10.40
N VAL A 86 9.53 1.83 -9.11
CA VAL A 86 10.50 1.75 -8.01
C VAL A 86 10.46 0.37 -7.38
N GLU A 87 11.59 -0.33 -7.37
CA GLU A 87 11.73 -1.58 -6.64
C GLU A 87 12.01 -1.29 -5.15
N PRO A 88 11.42 -2.07 -4.22
CA PRO A 88 11.67 -1.91 -2.78
C PRO A 88 13.03 -2.49 -2.39
N LYS A 89 14.09 -1.94 -2.98
CA LYS A 89 15.48 -2.38 -2.87
C LYS A 89 16.38 -1.15 -2.77
N TRP A 90 17.47 -1.26 -2.03
CA TRP A 90 18.41 -0.13 -1.89
C TRP A 90 19.23 0.08 -3.17
N GLU A 91 19.29 -0.91 -4.06
CA GLU A 91 19.94 -0.83 -5.36
C GLU A 91 19.13 -0.02 -6.38
N ASP A 92 17.84 0.21 -6.12
CA ASP A 92 17.02 1.07 -6.97
C ASP A 92 17.53 2.52 -6.90
N PRO A 93 17.77 3.20 -8.04
CA PRO A 93 18.30 4.57 -8.05
C PRO A 93 17.48 5.56 -7.20
N GLU A 94 16.18 5.34 -7.10
CA GLU A 94 15.25 6.17 -6.32
C GLU A 94 15.40 5.96 -4.81
N CYS A 95 15.89 4.80 -4.39
CA CYS A 95 16.05 4.44 -2.97
C CYS A 95 17.53 4.50 -2.51
N ALA A 96 18.50 4.46 -3.43
CA ALA A 96 19.91 4.23 -3.12
C ALA A 96 20.56 5.32 -2.25
N ASN A 97 20.16 6.57 -2.47
CA ASN A 97 20.65 7.72 -1.69
C ASN A 97 19.75 8.07 -0.50
N GLY A 98 18.80 7.19 -0.23
CA GLY A 98 17.66 7.41 0.64
C GLY A 98 17.80 6.87 2.05
N GLY A 99 16.74 7.07 2.82
CA GLY A 99 16.61 6.61 4.19
C GLY A 99 15.29 5.88 4.41
N LYS A 100 15.04 5.48 5.66
CA LYS A 100 13.71 5.04 6.08
C LYS A 100 13.38 5.47 7.49
N TRP A 101 12.18 6.00 7.68
CA TRP A 101 11.57 6.22 8.98
C TRP A 101 10.91 4.93 9.43
N THR A 102 11.26 4.43 10.62
CA THR A 102 10.73 3.15 11.11
C THR A 102 9.97 3.34 12.41
N TYR A 103 8.68 3.05 12.36
CA TYR A 103 7.82 2.90 13.52
C TYR A 103 7.84 1.44 13.99
N VAL A 104 8.29 1.19 15.21
CA VAL A 104 8.29 -0.14 15.84
C VAL A 104 7.00 -0.31 16.64
N VAL A 105 6.21 -1.32 16.28
CA VAL A 105 4.90 -1.55 16.90
C VAL A 105 5.09 -2.30 18.21
N ALA A 106 4.78 -1.65 19.33
CA ALA A 106 4.95 -2.20 20.67
C ALA A 106 3.71 -2.98 21.17
N ASN A 107 2.58 -2.29 21.32
CA ASN A 107 1.36 -2.82 21.92
C ASN A 107 0.34 -3.25 20.85
N SER A 108 -0.48 -4.26 21.15
CA SER A 108 -1.54 -4.75 20.26
C SER A 108 -1.06 -4.97 18.81
N ARG A 109 0.13 -5.59 18.66
CA ARG A 109 0.97 -5.50 17.46
C ARG A 109 0.22 -5.72 16.15
N LYS A 110 -0.65 -6.72 16.07
CA LYS A 110 -1.46 -7.01 14.87
C LYS A 110 -2.40 -5.86 14.52
N GLN A 111 -3.26 -5.45 15.46
CA GLN A 111 -4.25 -4.40 15.22
C GLN A 111 -3.59 -3.04 15.01
N ALA A 112 -2.54 -2.73 15.78
CA ALA A 112 -1.81 -1.48 15.64
C ALA A 112 -1.05 -1.40 14.31
N LEU A 113 -0.45 -2.51 13.87
CA LEU A 113 0.21 -2.59 12.55
C LEU A 113 -0.78 -2.44 11.41
N ASP A 114 -1.90 -3.17 11.44
CA ASP A 114 -2.93 -3.08 10.40
C ASP A 114 -3.48 -1.66 10.28
N LYS A 115 -3.76 -1.02 11.43
CA LYS A 115 -4.22 0.37 11.48
C LYS A 115 -3.17 1.33 10.91
N ALA A 116 -1.94 1.27 11.42
CA ALA A 116 -0.87 2.17 10.96
C ALA A 116 -0.55 1.96 9.47
N TRP A 117 -0.59 0.71 9.00
CA TRP A 117 -0.45 0.35 7.60
C TRP A 117 -1.54 1.00 6.75
N LEU A 118 -2.82 0.74 7.04
CA LEU A 118 -3.92 1.28 6.26
C LEU A 118 -3.96 2.81 6.28
N GLU A 119 -3.81 3.43 7.45
CA GLU A 119 -3.80 4.90 7.58
C GLU A 119 -2.65 5.52 6.76
N THR A 120 -1.46 4.93 6.79
CA THR A 120 -0.33 5.43 6.01
C THR A 120 -0.52 5.18 4.51
N LEU A 121 -1.06 4.02 4.11
CA LEU A 121 -1.39 3.75 2.70
C LEU A 121 -2.39 4.78 2.16
N MET A 122 -3.45 5.08 2.91
CA MET A 122 -4.43 6.10 2.54
C MET A 122 -3.79 7.49 2.44
N ALA A 123 -2.91 7.85 3.38
CA ALA A 123 -2.17 9.11 3.31
C ALA A 123 -1.27 9.19 2.06
N LEU A 124 -0.67 8.07 1.64
CA LEU A 124 0.17 7.99 0.44
C LEU A 124 -0.63 8.14 -0.85
N ILE A 125 -1.66 7.30 -1.04
CA ILE A 125 -2.45 7.36 -2.28
C ILE A 125 -3.29 8.63 -2.38
N GLY A 126 -3.63 9.24 -1.23
CA GLY A 126 -4.36 10.49 -1.12
C GLY A 126 -3.46 11.72 -1.13
N GLU A 127 -2.15 11.57 -1.32
CA GLU A 127 -1.20 12.68 -1.46
C GLU A 127 -1.23 13.67 -0.27
N GLN A 128 -1.28 13.12 0.95
CA GLN A 128 -1.40 13.90 2.19
C GLN A 128 -0.06 14.36 2.78
N PHE A 129 1.06 14.02 2.14
CA PHE A 129 2.39 14.46 2.55
C PHE A 129 2.81 15.67 1.71
N ASP A 130 3.28 16.73 2.37
CA ASP A 130 3.80 17.93 1.67
C ASP A 130 4.95 17.56 0.71
N GLU A 131 5.79 16.60 1.10
CA GLU A 131 6.94 16.11 0.33
C GLU A 131 6.67 14.72 -0.27
N ALA A 132 5.48 14.51 -0.86
CA ALA A 132 5.10 13.22 -1.44
C ALA A 132 6.09 12.70 -2.51
N ASP A 133 6.79 13.59 -3.21
CA ASP A 133 7.83 13.21 -4.18
C ASP A 133 9.06 12.56 -3.54
N GLU A 134 9.39 12.93 -2.31
CA GLU A 134 10.51 12.32 -1.56
C GLU A 134 10.19 10.90 -1.10
N ILE A 135 8.93 10.50 -1.06
CA ILE A 135 8.55 9.16 -0.59
C ILE A 135 8.73 8.14 -1.70
N CYS A 136 9.47 7.06 -1.43
CA CYS A 136 9.59 5.93 -2.36
C CYS A 136 8.45 4.92 -2.17
N GLY A 137 8.12 4.62 -0.90
CA GLY A 137 7.14 3.60 -0.54
C GLY A 137 7.10 3.27 0.94
N LEU A 138 6.25 2.30 1.28
CA LEU A 138 5.96 1.84 2.63
C LEU A 138 6.17 0.33 2.74
N VAL A 139 6.69 -0.12 3.87
CA VAL A 139 6.90 -1.54 4.18
C VAL A 139 6.28 -1.89 5.51
N ALA A 140 5.43 -2.91 5.55
CA ALA A 140 4.99 -3.57 6.77
C ALA A 140 5.76 -4.88 6.94
N SER A 141 6.54 -4.96 8.02
CA SER A 141 7.39 -6.11 8.36
C SER A 141 6.78 -6.87 9.54
N VAL A 142 6.29 -8.09 9.28
CA VAL A 142 5.77 -8.97 10.34
C VAL A 142 6.90 -9.84 10.86
N ARG A 143 7.13 -9.80 12.18
CA ARG A 143 8.22 -10.52 12.85
C ARG A 143 7.72 -11.19 14.12
N GLN A 144 8.49 -12.18 14.57
CA GLN A 144 8.15 -12.91 15.79
C GLN A 144 8.07 -12.00 17.02
N LYS A 145 9.02 -11.07 17.16
CA LYS A 145 9.15 -10.22 18.36
C LYS A 145 8.66 -8.78 18.17
N GLN A 146 9.00 -8.15 17.05
CA GLN A 146 8.76 -6.71 16.84
C GLN A 146 8.35 -6.45 15.39
N ASP A 147 7.07 -6.17 15.21
CA ASP A 147 6.55 -5.74 13.92
C ASP A 147 6.96 -4.30 13.65
N LYS A 148 7.16 -3.95 12.39
CA LYS A 148 7.66 -2.64 11.99
C LYS A 148 6.88 -2.11 10.80
N LEU A 149 6.68 -0.80 10.79
CA LEU A 149 6.24 -0.05 9.65
C LEU A 149 7.38 0.89 9.23
N SER A 150 7.84 0.79 8.00
CA SER A 150 8.97 1.57 7.49
C SER A 150 8.57 2.37 6.25
N LEU A 151 8.65 3.70 6.33
CA LEU A 151 8.46 4.62 5.22
C LEU A 151 9.82 4.93 4.60
N TRP A 152 9.99 4.66 3.31
CA TRP A 152 11.24 4.87 2.57
C TRP A 152 11.21 6.23 1.87
N THR A 153 12.33 6.94 1.95
CA THR A 153 12.52 8.26 1.34
C THR A 153 13.70 8.24 0.38
N ARG A 154 13.64 9.06 -0.68
CA ARG A 154 14.66 9.19 -1.73
C ARG A 154 15.96 9.78 -1.19
N THR A 155 15.87 10.68 -0.22
CA THR A 155 17.02 11.35 0.40
C THR A 155 17.12 11.04 1.90
N LYS A 156 18.36 11.01 2.43
CA LYS A 156 18.65 10.77 3.86
C LYS A 156 18.48 12.01 4.75
N SER A 157 18.48 13.19 4.15
CA SER A 157 18.60 14.47 4.84
C SER A 157 17.81 15.50 4.07
N ASN A 158 16.59 15.80 4.52
CA ASN A 158 15.97 17.06 4.18
C ASN A 158 16.28 18.06 5.30
N GLU A 159 17.49 18.62 5.30
CA GLU A 159 17.86 19.72 6.23
C GLU A 159 16.97 20.95 6.03
N ALA A 160 16.25 21.06 4.89
CA ALA A 160 15.34 22.16 4.61
C ALA A 160 14.07 22.18 5.48
N VAL A 161 13.74 21.08 6.17
CA VAL A 161 12.55 20.98 7.05
C VAL A 161 12.90 21.23 8.53
N LEU A 162 14.20 21.35 8.84
CA LEU A 162 14.70 21.59 10.20
C LEU A 162 15.04 23.07 10.48
N MET A 163 14.70 24.00 9.57
CA MET A 163 14.87 25.44 9.77
C MET A 163 13.54 26.14 10.10
#